data_AF-A0A820NGJ6-F1
#
_entry.id   AF-A0A820NGJ6-F1
#
_cell.length_a   1.000
_cell.length_b   1.000
_cell.length_c   1.000
_cell.angle_alpha   90.00
_cell.angle_beta   90.00
_cell.angle_gamma   90.00
#
_symmetry.space_group_name_H-M   'P 1'
#
loop_
_entity.id
_entity.type
_entity.pdbx_description
1 polymer ?
#
loop_
_entity_poly.entity_id
_entity_poly.type
_entity_poly.pdbx_seq_one_letter_code
_entity_poly.pdbx_strand_id
1 'polypeptide(L)'
;TCNQTSDTTFKCLCKPEWIGIHCEIQIDYCQNVTCLNNGVCKPLLGDYKCECLSKSYSGKYCGIVSQTLVVHQTVSTSFGYLCYLMIGCICLFFILLDILKYCFGIDPAKDQLKRIQRRGRMKNIKPPPQIRKFIYIN
;
A
#
# COMPACT_ATOMS: atom_id res chain seq x y z
N THR A 1 -43.00 25.27 -17.28
CA THR A 1 -44.38 25.41 -17.78
C THR A 1 -45.28 25.78 -16.62
N CYS A 2 -46.13 26.79 -16.75
CA CYS A 2 -47.04 27.19 -15.68
C CYS A 2 -48.47 26.79 -16.02
N ASN A 3 -49.09 26.02 -15.13
CA ASN A 3 -50.46 25.55 -15.30
C ASN A 3 -51.34 26.15 -14.20
N GLN A 4 -52.49 26.67 -14.57
CA GLN A 4 -53.47 27.20 -13.62
C GLN A 4 -54.14 26.05 -12.85
N THR A 5 -54.16 26.13 -11.53
CA THR A 5 -54.70 25.11 -10.62
C THR A 5 -56.06 25.51 -10.02
N SER A 6 -56.39 26.81 -10.01
CA SER A 6 -57.68 27.37 -9.57
C SER A 6 -57.90 28.77 -10.18
N ASP A 7 -59.08 29.37 -10.00
CA ASP A 7 -59.41 30.71 -10.55
C ASP A 7 -58.42 31.81 -10.13
N THR A 8 -57.71 31.64 -9.01
CA THR A 8 -56.71 32.60 -8.49
C THR A 8 -55.32 31.99 -8.25
N THR A 9 -55.14 30.69 -8.50
CA THR A 9 -53.91 29.96 -8.13
C THR A 9 -53.33 29.26 -9.34
N PHE A 10 -52.04 29.44 -9.60
CA PHE A 10 -51.30 28.74 -10.65
C PHE A 10 -50.05 28.08 -10.07
N LYS A 11 -49.61 27.00 -10.69
CA LYS A 11 -48.41 26.27 -10.29
C LYS A 11 -47.45 26.19 -11.47
N CYS A 12 -46.23 26.68 -11.28
CA CYS A 12 -45.16 26.59 -12.25
C CYS A 12 -44.30 25.35 -12.01
N LEU A 13 -44.06 24.59 -13.07
CA LEU A 13 -43.02 23.57 -13.14
C LEU A 13 -41.71 24.25 -13.55
N CYS A 14 -40.81 24.38 -12.59
CA CYS A 14 -39.51 24.98 -12.77
C CYS A 14 -38.52 24.02 -13.41
N LYS A 15 -37.56 24.58 -14.14
CA LYS A 15 -36.39 23.82 -14.60
C LYS A 15 -35.56 23.38 -13.37
N PRO A 16 -34.75 22.33 -13.49
CA PRO A 16 -33.75 22.00 -12.47
C PRO A 16 -32.95 23.26 -12.10
N GLU A 17 -32.60 23.41 -10.83
CA GLU A 17 -31.87 24.57 -10.29
C GLU A 17 -32.64 25.90 -10.16
N TRP A 18 -33.97 25.91 -10.37
CA TRP A 18 -34.81 27.12 -10.23
C TRP A 18 -36.01 26.89 -9.33
N ILE A 19 -36.34 27.88 -8.50
CA ILE A 19 -37.47 27.93 -7.57
C ILE A 19 -38.17 29.29 -7.62
N GLY A 20 -39.25 29.45 -6.86
CA GLY A 20 -40.10 30.65 -6.88
C GLY A 20 -41.45 30.40 -7.54
N ILE A 21 -42.38 31.35 -7.40
CA ILE A 21 -43.74 31.21 -7.92
C ILE A 21 -43.73 31.21 -9.46
N HIS A 22 -42.81 31.96 -10.05
CA HIS A 22 -42.56 32.06 -11.49
C HIS A 22 -41.23 31.44 -11.91
N CYS A 23 -40.60 30.63 -11.05
CA CYS A 23 -39.27 30.07 -11.28
C CYS A 23 -38.20 31.14 -11.52
N GLU A 24 -38.29 32.25 -10.77
CA GLU A 24 -37.46 33.45 -10.91
C GLU A 24 -36.22 33.45 -10.01
N ILE A 25 -36.13 32.51 -9.06
CA ILE A 25 -35.05 32.41 -8.08
C ILE A 25 -34.18 31.21 -8.45
N GLN A 26 -32.90 31.47 -8.74
CA GLN A 26 -31.92 30.39 -8.90
C GLN A 26 -31.57 29.79 -7.55
N ILE A 27 -31.50 28.46 -7.46
CA ILE A 27 -31.09 27.78 -6.23
C ILE A 27 -29.61 28.06 -5.97
N ASP A 28 -29.31 28.69 -4.83
CA ASP A 28 -27.95 28.81 -4.32
C ASP A 28 -27.68 27.67 -3.32
N TYR A 29 -26.99 26.64 -3.79
CA TYR A 29 -26.60 25.49 -2.97
C TYR A 29 -25.61 25.85 -1.86
N CYS A 30 -24.99 27.03 -1.91
CA CYS A 30 -24.07 27.51 -0.88
C CYS A 30 -24.74 28.41 0.17
N GLN A 31 -26.00 28.85 -0.03
CA GLN A 31 -26.65 29.86 0.79
C GLN A 31 -26.70 29.51 2.29
N ASN A 32 -26.88 28.22 2.61
CA ASN A 32 -26.92 27.71 3.99
C ASN A 32 -25.77 26.73 4.30
N VAL A 33 -24.66 26.83 3.56
CA VAL A 33 -23.51 25.94 3.71
C VAL A 33 -22.35 26.71 4.29
N THR A 34 -21.91 26.29 5.48
CA THR A 34 -20.69 26.81 6.10
C THR A 34 -19.57 25.78 5.97
N CYS A 35 -18.56 26.11 5.16
CA CYS A 35 -17.32 25.35 5.10
C CYS A 35 -16.40 25.80 6.23
N LEU A 36 -15.91 24.85 7.04
CA LEU A 36 -15.01 25.12 8.17
C LEU A 36 -13.56 25.28 7.70
N ASN A 37 -12.68 25.76 8.59
CA ASN A 37 -11.23 25.86 8.35
C ASN A 37 -10.86 26.59 7.05
N ASN A 38 -11.52 27.72 6.80
CA ASN A 38 -11.34 28.55 5.59
C ASN A 38 -11.61 27.79 4.27
N GLY A 39 -12.43 26.74 4.31
CA GLY A 39 -12.94 26.10 3.11
C GLY A 39 -13.84 27.05 2.30
N VAL A 40 -13.85 26.89 0.98
CA VAL A 40 -14.68 27.68 0.06
C VAL A 40 -15.83 26.82 -0.44
N CYS A 41 -17.07 27.29 -0.32
CA CYS A 41 -18.20 26.60 -0.94
C CYS A 41 -18.21 26.82 -2.44
N LYS A 42 -18.35 25.75 -3.21
CA LYS A 42 -18.57 25.76 -4.65
C LYS A 42 -19.93 25.13 -4.95
N PRO A 43 -20.82 25.82 -5.67
CA PRO A 43 -22.05 25.21 -6.15
C PRO A 43 -21.71 24.13 -7.18
N LEU A 44 -22.41 23.00 -7.10
CA LEU A 44 -22.43 21.92 -8.08
C LEU A 44 -23.84 21.81 -8.64
N LEU A 45 -24.01 21.16 -9.80
CA LEU A 45 -25.33 20.92 -10.35
C LEU A 45 -26.12 20.02 -9.39
N GLY A 46 -27.16 20.54 -8.74
CA GLY A 46 -27.98 19.82 -7.77
C GLY A 46 -27.36 19.61 -6.38
N ASP A 47 -26.15 20.13 -6.10
CA ASP A 47 -25.47 19.95 -4.81
C ASP A 47 -24.43 21.09 -4.57
N TYR A 48 -23.61 20.96 -3.54
CA TYR A 48 -22.46 21.81 -3.30
C TYR A 48 -21.25 20.98 -2.87
N LYS A 49 -20.07 21.57 -2.99
CA LYS A 49 -18.84 21.00 -2.45
C LYS A 49 -18.04 22.07 -1.73
N CYS A 50 -17.57 21.75 -0.52
CA CYS A 50 -16.54 22.56 0.14
C CYS A 50 -15.16 22.19 -0.40
N GLU A 51 -14.47 23.16 -0.97
CA GLU A 51 -13.05 23.08 -1.32
C GLU A 51 -12.23 23.46 -0.08
N CYS A 52 -11.59 22.47 0.54
CA CYS A 52 -10.76 22.70 1.72
C CYS A 52 -9.43 23.35 1.33
N LEU A 53 -9.07 24.44 1.99
CA LEU A 53 -7.88 25.23 1.66
C LEU A 53 -6.56 24.46 1.86
N SER A 54 -6.50 23.62 2.89
CA SER A 54 -5.34 22.80 3.21
C SER A 54 -5.66 21.31 3.12
N LYS A 55 -4.66 20.53 2.70
CA LYS A 55 -4.70 19.06 2.71
C LYS A 55 -4.82 18.47 4.12
N SER A 56 -4.53 19.27 5.15
CA SER A 56 -4.71 18.90 6.56
C SER A 56 -6.18 18.86 6.99
N TYR A 57 -7.12 19.32 6.16
CA TYR A 57 -8.55 19.27 6.44
C TYR A 57 -9.29 18.44 5.39
N SER A 58 -10.35 17.76 5.81
CA SER A 58 -11.14 16.84 5.00
C SER A 58 -12.60 16.80 5.48
N GLY A 59 -13.42 16.01 4.80
CA GLY A 59 -14.86 15.86 5.04
C GLY A 59 -15.71 16.88 4.26
N LYS A 60 -17.04 16.66 4.25
CA LYS A 60 -18.01 17.46 3.47
C LYS A 60 -17.95 18.95 3.76
N TYR A 61 -17.60 19.33 4.98
CA TYR A 61 -17.50 20.72 5.45
C TYR A 61 -16.09 21.10 5.91
N CYS A 62 -15.05 20.36 5.53
CA CYS A 62 -13.66 20.63 5.93
C CYS A 62 -13.40 20.65 7.45
N GLY A 63 -14.27 20.02 8.26
CA GLY A 63 -14.13 19.99 9.72
C GLY A 63 -13.21 18.89 10.26
N ILE A 64 -12.87 17.90 9.43
CA ILE A 64 -12.09 16.74 9.86
C ILE A 64 -10.62 17.08 9.64
N VAL A 65 -9.80 17.06 10.69
CA VAL A 65 -8.35 17.18 10.54
C VAL A 65 -7.84 15.86 9.94
N SER A 66 -7.35 15.91 8.71
CA SER A 66 -6.74 14.79 7.97
C SER A 66 -5.34 14.49 8.54
N GLN A 67 -5.30 13.93 9.75
CA GLN A 67 -4.07 13.45 10.37
C GLN A 67 -3.50 12.22 9.63
N THR A 68 -4.35 11.52 8.89
CA THR A 68 -4.02 10.28 8.18
C THR A 68 -2.96 10.49 7.09
N LEU A 69 -2.91 11.65 6.44
CA LEU A 69 -1.88 11.91 5.39
C LEU A 69 -0.49 12.16 6.00
N VAL A 70 -0.43 12.80 7.18
CA VAL A 70 0.83 13.04 7.88
C VAL A 70 1.38 11.73 8.45
N VAL A 71 0.52 10.89 9.06
CA VAL A 71 0.92 9.58 9.58
C VAL A 71 1.34 8.65 8.44
N HIS A 72 0.57 8.52 7.35
CA HIS A 72 0.92 7.60 6.28
C HIS A 72 2.22 7.99 5.55
N GLN A 73 2.48 9.29 5.38
CA GLN A 73 3.71 9.77 4.71
C GLN A 73 4.93 9.67 5.63
N THR A 74 4.82 10.02 6.91
CA THR A 74 5.91 9.88 7.90
C THR A 74 6.27 8.43 8.20
N VAL A 75 5.25 7.57 8.33
CA VAL A 75 5.41 6.13 8.54
C VAL A 75 6.02 5.48 7.30
N SER A 76 5.59 5.87 6.09
CA SER A 76 6.20 5.41 4.84
C SER A 76 7.67 5.80 4.71
N THR A 77 8.04 7.04 5.07
CA THR A 77 9.45 7.47 5.05
C THR A 77 10.29 6.74 6.11
N SER A 78 9.73 6.48 7.29
CA SER A 78 10.43 5.78 8.37
C SER A 78 10.70 4.32 8.02
N PHE A 79 9.70 3.60 7.49
CA PHE A 79 9.87 2.23 7.01
C PHE A 79 10.87 2.14 5.86
N GLY A 80 10.86 3.09 4.92
CA GLY A 80 11.84 3.16 3.84
C GLY A 80 13.28 3.28 4.35
N TYR A 81 13.52 4.15 5.33
CA TYR A 81 14.83 4.32 5.95
C TYR A 81 15.29 3.06 6.69
N LEU A 82 14.40 2.40 7.44
CA LEU A 82 14.70 1.14 8.12
C LEU A 82 15.05 0.03 7.12
N CYS A 83 14.32 -0.10 6.03
CA CYS A 83 14.64 -1.06 4.97
C CYS A 83 16.01 -0.81 4.34
N TYR A 84 16.35 0.45 4.05
CA TYR A 84 17.64 0.81 3.49
C TYR A 84 18.80 0.47 4.44
N LEU A 85 18.66 0.80 5.73
CA LEU A 85 19.65 0.44 6.74
C LEU A 85 19.82 -1.07 6.87
N MET A 86 18.72 -1.84 6.87
CA MET A 86 18.76 -3.30 6.93
C MET A 86 19.48 -3.91 5.72
N ILE A 87 19.17 -3.44 4.51
CA ILE A 87 19.84 -3.88 3.28
C ILE A 87 21.33 -3.52 3.34
N GLY A 88 21.68 -2.30 3.76
CA GLY A 88 23.06 -1.86 3.93
C GLY A 88 23.85 -2.74 4.91
N CYS A 89 23.27 -3.08 6.07
CA CYS A 89 23.87 -3.99 7.05
C CYS A 89 24.10 -5.39 6.48
N ILE A 90 23.13 -5.92 5.73
CA ILE A 90 23.25 -7.23 5.06
C ILE A 90 24.37 -7.20 4.01
N CYS A 91 24.42 -6.17 3.17
CA CYS A 91 25.47 -6.01 2.17
C CYS A 91 26.86 -5.89 2.83
N LEU A 92 26.99 -5.09 3.89
CA LEU A 92 28.24 -4.95 4.63
C LEU A 92 28.68 -6.27 5.26
N PHE A 93 27.73 -7.06 5.79
CA PHE A 93 28.02 -8.38 6.32
C PHE A 93 28.55 -9.32 5.24
N PHE A 94 27.92 -9.38 4.06
CA PHE A 94 28.41 -10.20 2.95
C PHE A 94 29.78 -9.76 2.44
N ILE A 95 30.00 -8.45 2.30
CA ILE A 95 31.31 -7.90 1.93
C ILE A 95 32.36 -8.27 2.98
N LEU A 96 32.02 -8.20 4.27
CA LEU A 96 32.91 -8.62 5.34
C LEU A 96 33.23 -10.12 5.27
N LEU A 97 32.23 -10.97 4.99
CA LEU A 97 32.43 -12.40 4.79
C LEU A 97 33.36 -12.67 3.60
N ASP A 98 33.20 -11.95 2.49
CA ASP A 98 34.05 -12.07 1.31
C ASP A 98 35.48 -11.59 1.59
N ILE A 99 35.65 -10.49 2.33
CA ILE A 99 36.97 -10.00 2.78
C ILE A 99 37.62 -11.04 3.70
N LEU A 100 36.87 -11.60 4.67
CA LEU A 100 37.40 -12.62 5.57
C LEU A 100 37.82 -13.88 4.80
N LYS A 101 37.05 -14.26 3.78
CA LYS A 101 37.37 -15.38 2.89
C LYS A 101 38.60 -15.08 2.03
N TYR A 102 38.71 -13.89 1.46
CA TYR A 102 39.79 -13.52 0.53
C TYR A 102 41.11 -13.22 1.25
N CYS A 103 41.05 -12.48 2.36
CA CYS A 103 42.23 -12.05 3.10
C CYS A 103 42.74 -13.13 4.06
N PHE A 104 41.86 -13.88 4.73
CA PHE A 104 42.27 -14.88 5.73
C PHE A 104 42.12 -16.33 5.24
N GLY A 105 41.55 -16.57 4.06
CA GLY A 105 41.40 -17.92 3.51
C GLY A 105 40.47 -18.84 4.33
N ILE A 106 39.71 -18.27 5.27
CA ILE A 106 38.76 -19.00 6.12
C ILE A 106 37.49 -19.23 5.28
N ASP A 107 37.43 -20.36 4.58
CA ASP A 107 36.24 -20.79 3.85
C ASP A 107 35.43 -21.79 4.70
N PRO A 108 34.41 -21.34 5.47
CA PRO A 108 33.62 -22.22 6.33
C PRO A 108 32.82 -23.29 5.55
N ALA A 109 32.61 -23.09 4.24
CA ALA A 109 31.89 -24.03 3.39
C ALA A 109 32.78 -25.14 2.82
N LYS A 110 34.09 -24.92 2.74
CA LYS A 110 35.06 -25.90 2.19
C LYS A 110 35.12 -27.18 3.03
N ASP A 111 34.99 -27.07 4.34
CA ASP A 111 34.99 -28.22 5.25
C ASP A 111 33.68 -29.01 5.20
N GLN A 112 32.53 -28.33 5.04
CA GLN A 112 31.24 -28.98 4.86
C GLN A 112 31.18 -29.73 3.51
N LEU A 113 31.68 -29.12 2.43
CA LEU A 113 31.73 -29.75 1.11
C LEU A 113 32.61 -31.01 1.12
N LYS A 114 33.78 -30.98 1.78
CA LYS A 114 34.63 -32.15 1.97
C LYS A 114 33.90 -33.27 2.74
N ARG A 115 33.10 -32.95 3.76
CA ARG A 115 32.30 -33.95 4.50
C ARG A 115 31.20 -34.57 3.64
N ILE A 116 30.50 -33.76 2.83
CA ILE A 116 29.46 -34.23 1.90
C ILE A 116 30.08 -35.11 0.80
N GLN A 117 31.20 -34.70 0.21
CA GLN A 117 31.93 -35.48 -0.79
C GLN A 117 32.42 -36.83 -0.24
N ARG A 118 32.93 -36.88 1.00
CA ARG A 118 33.32 -38.15 1.66
C ARG A 118 32.11 -39.09 1.85
N ARG A 119 30.96 -38.56 2.27
CA ARG A 119 29.71 -39.34 2.39
C ARG A 119 29.22 -39.87 1.05
N GLY A 120 29.32 -39.08 -0.02
CA GLY A 120 29.00 -39.53 -1.39
C GLY A 120 29.96 -40.61 -1.89
N ARG A 121 31.26 -40.49 -1.60
CA ARG A 121 32.29 -41.46 -2.00
C ARG A 121 32.13 -42.81 -1.29
N MET A 122 31.72 -42.83 -0.01
CA MET A 122 31.41 -44.08 0.71
C MET A 122 30.18 -44.82 0.16
N LYS A 123 29.16 -44.08 -0.31
CA LYS A 123 27.94 -44.68 -0.90
C LYS A 123 28.21 -45.38 -2.25
N ASN A 124 29.29 -45.03 -2.95
CA ASN A 124 29.66 -45.60 -4.26
C ASN A 124 30.67 -46.76 -4.16
N ILE A 125 31.05 -47.21 -2.96
CA ILE A 125 31.90 -48.39 -2.79
C ILE A 125 31.03 -49.64 -2.98
N LYS A 126 31.27 -50.39 -4.07
CA LYS A 126 30.62 -51.69 -4.29
C LYS A 126 31.07 -52.67 -3.20
N PRO A 127 30.16 -53.48 -2.63
CA PRO A 127 30.54 -54.49 -1.63
C PRO A 127 31.50 -55.51 -2.25
N PRO A 128 32.43 -56.07 -1.45
CA PRO A 128 33.37 -57.08 -1.94
C PRO A 128 32.63 -58.33 -2.41
N PRO A 129 33.16 -59.04 -3.44
CA PRO A 129 32.53 -60.26 -3.94
C PRO A 129 32.51 -61.34 -2.85
N GLN A 130 31.35 -61.95 -2.62
CA GLN A 130 31.22 -63.07 -1.69
C GLN A 130 31.77 -64.35 -2.32
N ILE A 131 32.93 -64.81 -1.85
CA ILE A 131 33.49 -66.11 -2.25
C ILE A 131 32.72 -67.20 -1.48
N ARG A 132 31.81 -67.92 -2.16
CA ARG A 132 31.18 -69.12 -1.59
C ARG A 132 32.19 -70.27 -1.60
N LYS A 133 32.59 -70.75 -0.43
CA LYS A 133 33.36 -71.99 -0.29
C LYS A 133 32.40 -73.18 -0.42
N PHE A 134 32.60 -73.99 -1.44
CA PHE A 134 31.92 -75.28 -1.57
C PHE A 134 32.73 -76.33 -0.80
N ILE A 135 32.09 -76.94 0.18
CA ILE A 135 32.66 -78.08 0.92
C ILE A 135 32.17 -79.34 0.21
N TYR A 136 33.10 -80.10 -0.35
CA TYR A 136 32.80 -81.42 -0.92
C TYR A 136 32.70 -82.43 0.22
N ILE A 137 31.58 -83.14 0.29
CA ILE A 137 31.37 -84.27 1.18
C ILE A 137 31.55 -85.52 0.32
N ASN A 138 32.44 -86.41 0.75
CA ASN A 138 32.73 -87.69 0.11
C ASN A 138 31.79 -88.78 0.62
#